data_AF-A0A0G4HJQ8-F1
#
_entry.id   AF-A0A0G4HJQ8-F1
#
_cell.length_a   1.000
_cell.length_b   1.000
_cell.length_c   1.000
_cell.angle_alpha   90.00
_cell.angle_beta   90.00
_cell.angle_gamma   90.00
#
_symmetry.space_group_name_H-M   'P 1'
#
loop_
_entity.id
_entity.type
_entity.pdbx_description
1 polymer ?
#
loop_
_entity_poly.entity_id
_entity_poly.type
_entity_poly.pdbx_seq_one_letter_code
_entity_poly.pdbx_strand_id
1 'polypeptide(L)'
;MLTSGFAEGQEARREITIGNTTPEAFKALLRYLYTDELQFPDEHLMEVMHKAKEIQLDRVYEYAVRRASRLLSVHNVVEWLVKADEYGMEELRKAALTFFNRNLQRISQRPDGRCKGSQRDPS
;
A
#
# COMPACT_ATOMS: atom_id res chain seq x y z
N MET A 1 -3.51 20.30 39.88
CA MET A 1 -4.37 19.17 39.48
C MET A 1 -4.59 19.21 37.98
N LEU A 2 -3.80 18.47 37.20
CA LEU A 2 -4.16 17.98 35.87
C LEU A 2 -3.41 16.65 35.66
N THR A 3 -4.18 15.57 35.69
CA THR A 3 -3.93 14.24 35.10
C THR A 3 -2.76 13.40 35.63
N SER A 4 -2.75 13.10 36.93
CA SER A 4 -2.17 11.86 37.47
C SER A 4 -3.18 10.72 37.27
N GLY A 5 -3.21 10.15 36.06
CA GLY A 5 -4.17 9.11 35.69
C GLY A 5 -3.77 8.28 34.47
N PHE A 6 -2.56 8.46 33.94
CA PHE A 6 -1.98 7.50 33.02
C PHE A 6 -1.28 6.45 33.88
N ALA A 7 -1.85 5.24 33.88
CA ALA A 7 -1.18 4.05 34.36
C ALA A 7 0.25 4.05 33.80
N GLU A 8 1.21 4.09 34.73
CA GLU A 8 2.46 3.37 34.65
C GLU A 8 2.96 3.21 33.21
N GLY A 9 3.89 4.11 32.83
CA GLY A 9 4.64 3.95 31.59
C GLY A 9 5.07 2.50 31.48
N GLN A 10 4.46 1.78 30.53
CA GLN A 10 4.84 0.41 30.24
C GLN A 10 6.28 0.48 29.72
N GLU A 11 7.24 0.36 30.64
CA GLU A 11 8.68 0.24 30.38
C GLU A 11 9.03 -1.05 29.59
N ALA A 12 8.04 -1.76 29.05
CA ALA A 12 8.20 -3.08 28.42
C ALA A 12 8.02 -3.11 26.89
N ARG A 13 7.79 -1.98 26.20
CA ARG A 13 7.84 -1.93 24.73
C ARG A 13 8.53 -0.66 24.21
N ARG A 14 9.85 -0.57 24.41
CA ARG A 14 10.71 0.37 23.67
C ARG A 14 10.87 0.00 22.19
N GLU A 15 10.45 -1.20 21.83
CA GLU A 15 10.57 -1.74 20.48
C GLU A 15 9.18 -1.97 19.90
N ILE A 16 8.87 -1.26 18.83
CA ILE A 16 7.66 -1.46 18.04
C ILE A 16 8.10 -2.27 16.82
N THR A 17 7.79 -3.56 16.82
CA THR A 17 8.07 -4.42 15.65
C THR A 17 7.07 -4.10 14.56
N ILE A 18 7.46 -3.26 13.62
CA ILE A 18 6.64 -2.91 12.47
C ILE A 18 6.88 -3.98 11.40
N GLY A 19 6.06 -5.03 11.43
CA GLY A 19 6.04 -6.05 10.38
C GLY A 19 5.43 -5.51 9.08
N ASN A 20 5.80 -6.10 7.93
CA ASN A 20 5.22 -5.86 6.60
C ASN A 20 5.59 -4.52 5.92
N THR A 21 6.83 -4.03 6.07
CA THR A 21 7.30 -2.84 5.31
C THR A 21 8.79 -2.87 5.08
N THR A 22 9.21 -2.43 3.90
CA THR A 22 10.61 -2.15 3.60
C THR A 22 11.14 -1.04 4.52
N PRO A 23 12.38 -1.16 5.04
CA PRO A 23 12.94 -0.13 5.93
C PRO A 23 12.97 1.25 5.25
N GLU A 24 13.03 1.31 3.92
CA GLU A 24 12.96 2.51 3.11
C GLU A 24 11.60 3.21 3.20
N ALA A 25 10.50 2.47 3.01
CA ALA A 25 9.14 3.00 3.12
C ALA A 25 8.86 3.54 4.54
N PHE A 26 9.32 2.83 5.56
CA PHE A 26 9.15 3.28 6.95
C PHE A 26 9.99 4.53 7.25
N LYS A 27 11.24 4.60 6.78
CA LYS A 27 12.07 5.81 6.89
C LYS A 27 11.43 7.02 6.21
N ALA A 28 10.79 6.84 5.06
CA ALA A 28 10.08 7.92 4.37
C ALA A 28 8.88 8.43 5.19
N LEU A 29 8.12 7.53 5.83
CA LEU A 29 7.02 7.89 6.73
C LEU A 29 7.51 8.61 7.99
N LEU A 30 8.59 8.13 8.60
CA LEU A 30 9.22 8.80 9.73
C LEU A 30 9.70 10.19 9.33
N ARG A 31 10.39 10.32 8.20
CA ARG A 31 10.85 11.64 7.73
C ARG A 31 9.68 12.60 7.53
N TYR A 32 8.58 12.13 6.95
CA TYR A 32 7.36 12.92 6.85
C TYR A 32 6.84 13.38 8.22
N LEU A 33 6.79 12.51 9.23
CA LEU A 33 6.35 12.89 10.58
C LEU A 33 7.22 13.98 11.22
N TYR A 34 8.51 14.05 10.89
CA TYR A 34 9.45 15.00 11.49
C TYR A 34 9.71 16.26 10.64
N THR A 35 9.47 16.20 9.33
CA THR A 35 9.85 17.28 8.39
C THR A 35 8.74 17.70 7.44
N ASP A 36 7.58 17.02 7.48
CA ASP A 36 6.49 17.13 6.50
C ASP A 36 6.91 16.82 5.04
N GLU A 37 8.12 16.31 4.81
CA GLU A 37 8.62 15.99 3.47
C GLU A 37 8.50 14.49 3.15
N LEU A 38 7.74 14.19 2.10
CA LEU A 38 7.50 12.84 1.63
C LEU A 38 8.21 12.60 0.29
N GLN A 39 9.33 11.86 0.31
CA GLN A 39 9.99 11.40 -0.91
C GLN A 39 10.34 9.93 -0.77
N PHE A 40 9.89 9.14 -1.74
CA PHE A 40 10.16 7.71 -1.85
C PHE A 40 10.08 7.31 -3.33
N PRO A 41 10.79 6.23 -3.73
CA PRO A 41 10.73 5.70 -5.10
C PRO A 41 9.39 5.00 -5.36
N ASP A 42 8.97 4.96 -6.62
CA ASP A 42 7.66 4.43 -7.03
C ASP A 42 7.48 2.93 -6.70
N GLU A 43 8.60 2.20 -6.56
CA GLU A 43 8.64 0.78 -6.18
C GLU A 43 8.02 0.53 -4.79
N HIS A 44 8.22 1.46 -3.85
CA HIS A 44 7.73 1.33 -2.47
C HIS A 44 6.35 1.98 -2.26
N LEU A 45 5.73 2.52 -3.30
CA LEU A 45 4.47 3.27 -3.20
C LEU A 45 3.36 2.44 -2.53
N MET A 46 3.21 1.18 -2.90
CA MET A 46 2.15 0.31 -2.35
C MET A 46 2.36 0.03 -0.86
N GLU A 47 3.60 -0.18 -0.43
CA GLU A 47 3.93 -0.43 0.97
C GLU A 47 3.76 0.84 1.82
N VAL A 48 4.18 1.99 1.29
CA VAL A 48 3.96 3.30 1.93
C VAL A 48 2.47 3.57 2.06
N MET A 49 1.65 3.25 1.05
CA MET A 49 0.19 3.41 1.12
C MET A 49 -0.43 2.51 2.20
N HIS A 50 -0.04 1.24 2.22
CA HIS A 50 -0.54 0.29 3.22
C HIS A 50 -0.20 0.75 4.64
N LYS A 51 1.04 1.18 4.89
CA LYS A 51 1.44 1.70 6.20
C LYS A 51 0.86 3.05 6.54
N ALA A 52 0.72 3.95 5.57
CA ALA A 52 0.03 5.22 5.80
C ALA A 52 -1.41 4.97 6.25
N LYS A 53 -2.08 3.96 5.70
CA LYS A 53 -3.41 3.54 6.14
C LYS A 53 -3.40 2.93 7.54
N GLU A 54 -2.44 2.07 7.88
CA GLU A 54 -2.32 1.51 9.24
C GLU A 54 -2.02 2.58 10.30
N ILE A 55 -1.17 3.56 9.99
CA ILE A 55 -0.78 4.65 10.90
C ILE A 55 -1.82 5.79 10.85
N GLN A 56 -2.84 5.70 9.99
CA GLN A 56 -3.90 6.71 9.80
C GLN A 56 -3.35 8.09 9.38
N LEU A 57 -2.34 8.10 8.50
CA LEU A 57 -1.78 9.31 7.89
C LEU A 57 -2.52 9.68 6.60
N ASP A 58 -3.69 10.31 6.75
CA ASP A 58 -4.58 10.63 5.62
C ASP A 58 -3.89 11.47 4.52
N ARG A 59 -3.08 12.46 4.89
CA ARG A 59 -2.35 13.32 3.93
C ARG A 59 -1.38 12.52 3.05
N VAL A 60 -0.65 11.58 3.66
CA VAL A 60 0.29 10.70 2.97
C VAL A 60 -0.47 9.72 2.09
N TYR A 61 -1.55 9.15 2.62
CA TYR A 61 -2.41 8.23 1.88
C TYR A 61 -2.99 8.89 0.63
N GLU A 62 -3.59 10.07 0.76
CA GLU A 62 -4.12 10.80 -0.39
C GLU A 62 -3.05 11.16 -1.43
N TYR A 63 -1.89 11.63 -0.97
CA TYR A 63 -0.78 11.92 -1.87
C TYR A 63 -0.33 10.68 -2.64
N ALA A 64 -0.23 9.56 -1.94
CA ALA A 64 0.18 8.30 -2.53
C ALA A 64 -0.90 7.75 -3.48
N VAL A 65 -2.19 7.86 -3.19
CA VAL A 65 -3.29 7.54 -4.12
C VAL A 65 -3.23 8.41 -5.38
N ARG A 66 -2.95 9.71 -5.25
CA ARG A 66 -2.79 10.63 -6.40
C ARG A 66 -1.60 10.22 -7.25
N ARG A 67 -0.47 9.88 -6.63
CA ARG A 67 0.74 9.41 -7.34
C ARG A 67 0.49 8.06 -8.02
N ALA A 68 -0.18 7.15 -7.34
CA ALA A 68 -0.58 5.85 -7.86
C ALA A 68 -1.44 6.01 -9.12
N SER A 69 -2.45 6.88 -9.06
CA SER A 69 -3.33 7.15 -10.21
C SER A 69 -2.59 7.70 -11.44
N ARG A 70 -1.45 8.38 -11.25
CA ARG A 70 -0.62 8.90 -12.36
C ARG A 70 0.29 7.84 -12.98
N LEU A 71 0.78 6.91 -12.17
CA LEU A 71 1.62 5.81 -12.61
C LEU A 71 0.81 4.66 -13.23
N LEU A 72 -0.51 4.66 -12.99
CA LEU A 72 -1.41 3.63 -13.47
C LEU A 72 -1.42 3.57 -15.01
N SER A 73 -1.15 2.38 -15.52
CA SER A 73 -0.93 2.04 -16.91
C SER A 73 -1.60 0.70 -17.20
N VAL A 74 -1.91 0.45 -18.48
CA VAL A 74 -2.54 -0.80 -18.95
C VAL A 74 -1.73 -2.04 -18.56
N HIS A 75 -0.42 -1.87 -18.31
CA HIS A 75 0.52 -2.95 -18.00
C HIS A 75 0.58 -3.27 -16.50
N ASN A 76 0.41 -2.25 -15.64
CA ASN A 76 0.54 -2.40 -14.18
C ASN A 76 -0.81 -2.47 -13.46
N VAL A 77 -1.91 -2.09 -14.13
CA VAL A 77 -3.25 -2.03 -13.52
C VAL A 77 -3.68 -3.38 -12.93
N VAL A 78 -3.31 -4.50 -13.56
CA VAL A 78 -3.67 -5.84 -13.08
C VAL A 78 -2.91 -6.18 -11.80
N GLU A 79 -1.59 -5.99 -11.78
CA GLU A 79 -0.76 -6.25 -10.60
C GLU A 79 -1.16 -5.35 -9.43
N TRP A 80 -1.44 -4.08 -9.71
CA TRP A 80 -1.84 -3.10 -8.71
C TRP A 80 -3.24 -3.37 -8.18
N LEU A 81 -4.16 -3.87 -9.01
CA LEU A 81 -5.49 -4.27 -8.56
C LEU A 81 -5.42 -5.45 -7.60
N VAL A 82 -4.61 -6.47 -7.89
CA VAL A 82 -4.40 -7.63 -6.99
C VAL A 82 -3.84 -7.15 -5.66
N LYS A 83 -2.79 -6.33 -5.67
CA LYS A 83 -2.20 -5.76 -4.46
C LYS A 83 -3.19 -4.87 -3.70
N ALA A 84 -4.00 -4.07 -4.39
CA ALA A 84 -5.01 -3.23 -3.74
C ALA A 84 -6.11 -4.05 -3.05
N ASP A 85 -6.51 -5.18 -3.64
CA ASP A 85 -7.45 -6.12 -3.05
C ASP A 85 -6.86 -6.81 -1.80
N GLU A 86 -5.59 -7.23 -1.87
CA GLU A 86 -4.84 -7.82 -0.75
C GLU A 86 -4.71 -6.87 0.46
N TYR A 87 -4.41 -5.60 0.21
CA TYR A 87 -4.29 -4.58 1.26
C TYR A 87 -5.63 -3.94 1.66
N GLY A 88 -6.74 -4.31 1.01
CA GLY A 88 -8.07 -3.73 1.25
C GLY A 88 -8.15 -2.22 0.96
N MET A 89 -7.44 -1.72 -0.04
CA MET A 89 -7.41 -0.29 -0.41
C MET A 89 -8.54 0.06 -1.39
N GLU A 90 -9.74 0.30 -0.88
CA GLU A 90 -10.96 0.51 -1.69
C GLU A 90 -10.86 1.69 -2.66
N GLU A 91 -10.25 2.80 -2.28
CA GLU A 91 -10.14 3.99 -3.15
C GLU A 91 -9.22 3.74 -4.35
N LEU A 92 -8.07 3.10 -4.11
CA LEU A 92 -7.16 2.70 -5.18
C LEU A 92 -7.81 1.64 -6.08
N ARG A 93 -8.52 0.69 -5.48
CA ARG A 93 -9.25 -0.37 -6.19
C ARG A 93 -10.31 0.20 -7.13
N LYS A 94 -11.14 1.14 -6.67
CA LYS A 94 -12.15 1.81 -7.53
C LYS A 94 -11.50 2.55 -8.70
N ALA A 95 -10.42 3.28 -8.45
CA ALA A 95 -9.68 3.99 -9.48
C ALA A 95 -9.09 3.02 -10.52
N ALA A 96 -8.45 1.94 -10.05
CA ALA A 96 -7.89 0.89 -10.89
C ALA A 96 -8.97 0.16 -11.70
N LEU A 97 -10.11 -0.19 -11.09
CA LEU A 97 -11.25 -0.81 -11.78
C LEU A 97 -11.86 0.11 -12.85
N THR A 98 -11.97 1.41 -12.55
CA THR A 98 -12.49 2.38 -13.53
C THR A 98 -11.55 2.48 -14.73
N PHE A 99 -10.24 2.50 -14.49
CA PHE A 99 -9.24 2.51 -15.56
C PHE A 99 -9.21 1.18 -16.32
N PHE A 100 -9.34 0.06 -15.62
CA PHE A 100 -9.42 -1.28 -16.20
C PHE A 100 -10.63 -1.40 -17.12
N ASN A 101 -11.82 -0.99 -16.66
CA ASN A 101 -13.04 -1.03 -17.48
C ASN A 101 -12.94 -0.16 -18.73
N ARG A 102 -12.29 1.01 -18.65
CA ARG A 102 -12.03 1.87 -19.82
C ARG A 102 -11.04 1.26 -20.80
N ASN A 103 -10.09 0.47 -20.32
CA ASN A 103 -9.04 -0.15 -21.11
C ASN A 103 -9.28 -1.65 -21.37
N LEU A 104 -10.45 -2.19 -21.00
CA LEU A 104 -10.78 -3.62 -21.08
C LEU A 104 -10.55 -4.19 -22.48
N GLN A 105 -10.89 -3.42 -23.51
CA GLN A 105 -10.69 -3.77 -24.92
C GLN A 105 -9.20 -3.97 -25.28
N ARG A 106 -8.29 -3.27 -24.60
CA ARG A 106 -6.84 -3.35 -24.83
C ARG A 106 -6.17 -4.42 -23.95
N ILE A 107 -6.72 -4.64 -22.74
CA ILE A 107 -6.21 -5.65 -21.79
C ILE A 107 -6.69 -7.06 -22.18
N SER A 108 -7.94 -7.19 -22.62
CA SER A 108 -8.53 -8.45 -23.10
C SER A 108 -7.80 -9.07 -24.29
N GLN A 109 -7.04 -8.27 -25.05
CA GLN A 109 -6.22 -8.79 -26.16
C GLN A 109 -4.87 -9.36 -25.71
N ARG A 110 -4.53 -9.26 -24.42
CA ARG A 110 -3.42 -9.99 -23.82
C ARG A 110 -3.95 -11.25 -23.13
N PRO A 111 -3.88 -12.42 -23.77
CA PRO A 111 -3.91 -13.67 -23.02
C PRO A 111 -2.54 -13.81 -22.33
N ASP A 112 -2.37 -13.25 -21.12
CA ASP A 112 -1.33 -13.79 -20.24
C ASP A 112 -1.90 -15.04 -19.58
N GLY A 113 -1.88 -16.11 -20.38
CA GLY A 113 -2.12 -17.45 -19.90
C GLY A 113 -0.99 -17.82 -18.95
N ARG A 114 -1.28 -17.81 -17.65
CA ARG A 114 -0.63 -18.70 -16.68
C ARG A 114 -1.51 -18.83 -15.45
N CYS A 115 -2.60 -19.57 -15.62
CA CYS A 115 -3.09 -20.44 -14.57
C CYS A 115 -1.95 -21.38 -14.17
N LYS A 116 -1.12 -21.01 -13.18
CA LYS A 116 -0.45 -22.03 -12.38
C LYS A 116 -1.49 -22.61 -11.44
N GLY A 117 -2.31 -23.51 -11.99
CA GLY A 117 -2.81 -24.61 -11.18
C GLY A 117 -1.58 -25.39 -10.74
N SER A 118 -1.16 -25.22 -9.49
CA SER A 118 -0.30 -26.20 -8.86
C SER A 118 -1.18 -27.43 -8.65
N GLN A 119 -1.05 -28.39 -9.57
CA GLN A 119 -1.48 -29.75 -9.35
C GLN A 119 -0.97 -30.21 -7.99
N ARG A 120 -1.93 -30.66 -7.17
CA ARG A 120 -1.70 -31.69 -6.16
C ARG A 120 -1.09 -32.87 -6.87
N ASP A 121 0.05 -33.35 -6.40
CA ASP A 121 0.39 -34.76 -6.55
C ASP A 121 0.73 -35.34 -5.16
N PRO A 122 0.07 -36.44 -4.78
CA PRO A 122 0.39 -37.22 -3.59
C PRO A 122 1.47 -38.24 -3.93
N SER A 123 2.31 -38.57 -2.95
CA SER A 123 3.04 -39.84 -2.86
C SER A 123 3.32 -40.12 -1.39
#